data_AF-A0A7Z7BZU8-F1
#
_entry.id   AF-A0A7Z7BZU8-F1
#
_cell.length_a   1.000
_cell.length_b   1.000
_cell.length_c   1.000
_cell.angle_alpha   90.00
_cell.angle_beta   90.00
_cell.angle_gamma   90.00
#
_symmetry.space_group_name_H-M   'P 1'
#
loop_
_entity.id
_entity.type
_entity.pdbx_description
1 polymer ?
#
loop_
_entity_poly.entity_id
_entity_poly.type
_entity_poly.pdbx_seq_one_letter_code
_entity_poly.pdbx_strand_id
1 'polypeptide(L)' 'MFSGLAGWHVLILFGMFVIPFVLWLIAVIQIAAMRAAAGPTVGWLLLVTLAPLLGAILWFTIGRRSLRQETPPTQAG' A
#
# COMPACT_ATOMS: atom_id res chain seq x y z
N MET A 1 -28.62 6.66 3.38
CA MET A 1 -27.54 6.62 2.36
C MET A 1 -26.55 5.46 2.53
N PHE A 2 -26.51 4.75 3.67
CA PHE A 2 -25.64 3.56 3.86
C PHE A 2 -26.36 2.21 3.68
N SER A 3 -27.62 2.22 3.23
CA SER A 3 -28.50 1.04 3.15
C SER A 3 -28.04 -0.04 2.15
N GLY A 4 -27.06 0.26 1.29
CA GLY A 4 -26.48 -0.67 0.29
C GLY A 4 -25.19 -1.37 0.73
N LEU A 5 -24.61 -1.02 1.88
CA LEU A 5 -23.46 -1.73 2.45
C LEU A 5 -23.96 -3.00 3.14
N ALA A 6 -24.30 -4.03 2.35
CA ALA A 6 -24.49 -5.37 2.90
C ALA A 6 -23.26 -5.70 3.74
N GLY A 7 -23.41 -6.21 4.97
CA GLY A 7 -22.34 -6.34 5.97
C GLY A 7 -21.05 -7.01 5.45
N TRP A 8 -21.15 -7.84 4.42
CA TRP A 8 -20.03 -8.40 3.67
C TRP A 8 -19.05 -7.36 3.09
N HIS A 9 -19.54 -6.25 2.57
CA HIS A 9 -18.68 -5.17 2.06
C HIS A 9 -17.86 -4.54 3.18
N VAL A 10 -18.45 -4.42 4.37
CA VAL A 10 -17.74 -3.91 5.55
C VAL A 10 -16.64 -4.88 5.97
N LEU A 11 -16.90 -6.19 5.95
CA LEU A 11 -15.87 -7.20 6.24
C LEU A 11 -14.72 -7.16 5.23
N ILE A 12 -15.01 -6.98 3.93
CA ILE A 12 -13.98 -6.85 2.89
C ILE A 12 -13.16 -5.57 3.10
N LEU A 13 -13.81 -4.43 3.32
CA LEU A 13 -13.12 -3.16 3.59
C LEU A 13 -12.26 -3.25 4.86
N PHE A 14 -12.79 -3.87 5.90
CA PHE A 14 -12.08 -4.07 7.16
C PHE A 14 -10.86 -4.97 6.97
N GLY A 15 -11.02 -6.11 6.29
CA GLY A 15 -9.93 -7.05 6.03
C GLY A 15 -8.85 -6.48 5.10
N MET A 16 -9.26 -5.76 4.06
CA MET A 16 -8.36 -5.26 3.03
C MET A 16 -7.62 -3.98 3.44
N PHE A 17 -8.22 -3.14 4.29
CA PHE A 17 -7.63 -1.85 4.67
C PHE A 17 -7.32 -1.74 6.16
N VAL A 18 -8.29 -2.07 7.03
CA VAL A 18 -8.15 -1.81 8.47
C VAL A 18 -7.14 -2.76 9.10
N ILE A 19 -7.25 -4.06 8.86
CA ILE A 19 -6.31 -5.06 9.39
C ILE A 19 -4.86 -4.75 8.99
N PRO A 20 -4.50 -4.59 7.71
CA PRO A 20 -3.11 -4.31 7.32
C PRO A 20 -2.62 -2.96 7.86
N PHE A 21 -3.48 -1.95 7.96
CA PHE A 21 -3.11 -0.66 8.56
C PHE A 21 -2.78 -0.77 10.05
N VAL A 22 -3.59 -1.52 10.82
CA VAL A 22 -3.33 -1.77 12.25
C VAL A 22 -2.04 -2.56 12.44
N LEU A 23 -1.81 -3.60 11.63
CA LEU A 23 -0.56 -4.38 11.69
C LEU A 23 0.66 -3.51 11.37
N TRP A 24 0.54 -2.60 10.41
CA TRP A 24 1.59 -1.64 10.10
C TRP A 24 1.88 -0.70 11.27
N LEU A 25 0.85 -0.16 11.94
CA LEU A 25 1.02 0.67 13.13
C LEU A 25 1.72 -0.10 14.27
N ILE A 26 1.33 -1.35 14.52
CA ILE A 26 1.97 -2.20 15.51
C ILE A 26 3.47 -2.37 15.20
N ALA A 27 3.81 -2.62 13.94
CA ALA A 27 5.20 -2.76 13.52
C ALA A 27 6.01 -1.46 13.74
N VAL A 28 5.44 -0.30 13.38
CA VAL A 28 6.05 1.02 13.61
C VAL A 28 6.31 1.26 15.10
N ILE A 29 5.31 0.98 15.95
CA ILE A 29 5.44 1.16 17.41
C ILE A 29 6.49 0.22 17.99
N GLN A 30 6.53 -1.04 17.55
CA GLN A 30 7.55 -2.00 18.02
C GLN A 30 8.96 -1.57 17.65
N ILE A 31 9.17 -1.10 16.41
CA ILE A 31 10.48 -0.59 15.96
C ILE A 31 10.86 0.66 16.76
N ALA A 32 9.93 1.60 16.95
CA ALA A 32 10.17 2.81 17.73
C ALA A 32 10.46 2.53 19.22
N ALA A 33 9.83 1.50 19.79
CA ALA A 33 10.06 1.07 21.17
C ALA A 33 11.37 0.27 21.34
N MET A 34 12.00 -0.16 20.24
CA MET A 34 13.26 -0.90 20.29
C MET A 34 14.39 0.02 20.74
N ARG A 35 15.02 -0.28 21.89
CA ARG A 35 16.15 0.46 22.46
C ARG A 35 17.49 0.22 21.72
N ALA A 36 17.44 0.02 20.40
CA ALA A 36 18.63 -0.10 19.57
C ALA A 36 19.24 1.27 19.27
N ALA A 37 20.49 1.29 18.80
CA ALA A 37 21.12 2.52 18.31
C ALA A 37 20.21 3.24 17.28
N ALA A 38 20.15 4.57 17.34
CA ALA A 38 19.18 5.36 16.58
C ALA A 38 19.25 5.12 15.05
N GLY A 39 20.44 4.88 14.50
CA GLY A 39 20.63 4.63 13.06
C GLY A 39 19.88 3.39 12.54
N PRO A 40 20.13 2.19 13.09
CA PRO A 40 19.38 0.98 12.75
C PRO A 40 17.86 1.10 12.89
N THR A 41 17.37 1.75 13.96
CA THR A 41 15.93 1.96 14.19
C THR A 41 15.31 2.80 13.08
N VAL A 42 15.95 3.91 12.70
CA VAL A 42 15.47 4.80 11.62
C VAL A 42 15.46 4.07 10.27
N GLY A 43 16.49 3.25 9.99
CA GLY A 43 16.55 2.45 8.77
C GLY A 43 15.38 1.46 8.65
N TRP A 44 15.08 0.74 9.73
CA TRP A 44 13.94 -0.20 9.77
C TRP A 44 12.59 0.50 9.67
N LEU A 45 12.45 1.66 10.32
CA LEU A 45 11.23 2.46 10.26
C LEU A 45 10.94 2.91 8.82
N LEU A 46 11.97 3.40 8.12
CA LEU A 46 11.88 3.79 6.72
C LEU A 46 11.52 2.60 5.85
N LEU A 47 12.20 1.46 6.01
CA LEU A 47 11.94 0.25 5.22
C LEU A 47 10.50 -0.24 5.37
N VAL A 48 10.01 -0.37 6.61
CA VAL A 48 8.63 -0.82 6.90
C VAL A 48 7.57 0.17 6.42
N THR A 49 7.90 1.46 6.39
CA THR A 49 7.00 2.50 5.87
C THR A 49 6.99 2.55 4.35
N LEU A 50 8.14 2.41 3.70
CA LEU A 50 8.27 2.45 2.24
C LEU A 50 7.82 1.15 1.58
N ALA A 51 8.01 -0.01 2.20
CA ALA A 51 7.62 -1.30 1.64
C ALA A 51 6.16 -1.36 1.11
N PRO A 52 5.12 -0.94 1.88
CA PRO A 52 3.75 -0.92 1.35
C PRO A 52 3.54 0.10 0.22
N LEU A 53 4.37 1.15 0.14
CA LEU A 53 4.31 2.15 -0.92
C LEU A 53 5.00 1.70 -2.22
N LEU A 54 5.95 0.76 -2.14
CA LEU A 54 6.69 0.26 -3.30
C LEU A 54 5.76 -0.35 -4.36
N GLY A 55 4.70 -1.05 -3.94
CA GLY A 55 3.71 -1.61 -4.88
C GLY A 55 3.01 -0.52 -5.71
N ALA A 56 2.58 0.56 -5.06
CA ALA A 56 1.98 1.70 -5.74
C ALA A 56 2.99 2.42 -6.65
N ILE A 57 4.21 2.66 -6.15
CA ILE A 57 5.28 3.30 -6.94
C ILE A 57 5.62 2.46 -8.18
N LEU A 58 5.71 1.14 -8.04
CA LEU A 58 6.00 0.22 -9.14
C LEU A 58 4.88 0.24 -10.20
N TRP A 59 3.62 0.26 -9.76
CA TRP A 59 2.48 0.43 -10.65
C TRP A 59 2.51 1.75 -11.42
N PHE A 60 2.83 2.86 -10.75
CA PHE A 60 2.89 4.18 -11.38
C PHE A 60 4.06 4.35 -12.35
N THR A 61 5.19 3.69 -12.08
CA THR A 61 6.42 3.80 -12.88
C THR A 61 6.45 2.81 -14.06
N ILE A 62 6.07 1.56 -13.84
CA ILE A 62 6.11 0.48 -14.85
C ILE A 62 4.72 0.22 -15.42
N GLY A 63 3.72 -0.01 -14.56
CA GLY A 63 2.37 -0.41 -14.97
C GLY A 63 1.70 0.57 -15.95
N ARG A 64 1.87 1.88 -15.75
CA ARG A 64 1.32 2.90 -16.67
C ARG A 64 1.90 2.86 -18.08
N ARG A 65 3.12 2.34 -18.27
CA ARG A 65 3.78 2.28 -19.59
C ARG A 65 3.22 1.13 -20.43
N SER A 66 2.83 0.02 -19.80
CA SER A 66 2.21 -1.14 -20.47
C SER A 66 0.88 -0.78 -21.14
N LEU A 67 0.02 -0.03 -20.43
CA LEU A 67 -1.30 0.37 -20.94
C LEU A 67 -1.23 1.29 -22.17
N ARG A 68 -0.12 2.04 -22.34
CA ARG A 68 0.06 2.94 -23.49
C ARG A 68 0.54 2.22 -24.75
N GLN A 69 1.09 1.01 -24.60
CA GLN A 69 1.58 0.20 -25.71
C GLN A 69 0.50 -0.73 -26.28
N GLU A 70 -0.54 -1.02 -25.50
CA GLU A 70 -1.69 -1.82 -25.91
C GLU A 70 -2.73 -1.04 -26.74
N THR A 71 -2.48 0.23 -27.09
CA THR A 71 -3.33 0.98 -28.04
C THR A 71 -2.83 0.71 -29.47
N PRO A 72 -3.48 -0.18 -30.26
CA PRO A 72 -3.07 -0.44 -31.63
C PRO A 72 -3.19 0.84 -32.49
N PRO A 73 -2.26 1.08 -33.45
CA PRO A 73 -2.17 2.32 -34.23
C PRO A 73 -3.34 2.59 -35.20
N THR A 74 -4.42 1.79 -35.16
CA THR A 74 -5.49 1.79 -36.16
C THR A 74 -6.60 2.83 -35.91
N GLN A 75 -6.49 3.69 -34.89
CA GLN A 75 -7.53 4.68 -34.52
C GLN A 75 -7.04 6.14 -34.57
N ALA A 76 -5.87 6.40 -35.16
CA ALA A 76 -5.37 7.75 -35.42
C ALA A 76 -5.44 8.03 -36.93
N GLY A 77 -6.63 8.29 -37.44
CA GLY A 77 -6.89 8.60 -38.86
C GLY A 77 -8.35 8.90 -39.09
#